data_AF-A0A6H2NJQ8-F1
#
_entry.id   AF-A0A6H2NJQ8-F1
#
_cell.length_a   1.000
_cell.length_b   1.000
_cell.length_c   1.000
_cell.angle_alpha   90.00
_cell.angle_beta   90.00
_cell.angle_gamma   90.00
#
_symmetry.space_group_name_H-M   'P 1'
#
loop_
_entity.id
_entity.type
_entity.pdbx_description
1 polymer ?
#
loop_
_entity_poly.entity_id
_entity_poly.type
_entity_poly.pdbx_seq_one_letter_code
_entity_poly.pdbx_strand_id
1 'polypeptide(L)'
;MGCLRMSIVIKYPVVAVLTGCIALMGLPQTMAGQAIETAGASSGMISFATPEGVFLIRPDGADRQALTQNSDTPYNALAWSADGQQLAVVEGQDQVALVNLETGLSTPIFSSQCAGSPAIAVQWQQPAQALVIGQRCDQTAFNHPGQTDLWLTEPDGPMTSVALPTDLGSDLYLSPDGTQVAYVAGEHIYVAAVNGDSDTPRQISQTPGTYGAAGSPLAWSPDGSQLAVYEGDYPFQRIHLVQGDGTGQQLLTSDPDFQIYRSRLLWSPDGDSLAFYRPFDPPFSNRDVIALIDIETQTVESLTGPGFFSGLSWSPDSQQLVFAFGAEIEQQALFLLDLPSRDYTTLTSEAFQTILDSHWSPQGDWIAFTATPIGDDLGTQVLHGVRPDGSDFSALTAPDEYVYPFAWVPVP
;
A
#
# COMPACT_ATOMS: atom_id res chain seq x y z
N MET A 1 58.18 39.67 4.59
CA MET A 1 59.01 40.68 5.28
C MET A 1 58.89 41.98 4.49
N GLY A 2 58.52 43.14 5.02
CA GLY A 2 58.16 43.57 6.36
C GLY A 2 57.63 45.01 6.28
N CYS A 3 56.75 45.32 7.24
CA CYS A 3 56.01 46.55 7.57
C CYS A 3 56.71 47.91 7.40
N LEU A 4 55.93 48.99 7.26
CA LEU A 4 55.67 49.92 8.39
C LEU A 4 54.55 50.95 8.15
N ARG A 5 53.79 51.18 9.23
CA ARG A 5 52.67 52.12 9.44
C ARG A 5 53.14 53.58 9.55
N MET A 6 52.26 54.54 9.23
CA MET A 6 51.99 55.67 10.13
C MET A 6 50.65 56.35 9.83
N SER A 7 49.93 56.75 10.89
CA SER A 7 48.61 57.38 10.88
C SER A 7 48.71 58.91 10.92
N ILE A 8 47.82 59.62 10.20
CA ILE A 8 47.48 61.05 10.46
C ILE A 8 45.95 61.23 10.34
N VAL A 9 45.43 62.12 11.18
CA VAL A 9 44.05 62.29 11.63
C VAL A 9 43.52 63.68 11.21
N ILE A 10 42.32 63.67 10.60
CA ILE A 10 41.22 64.68 10.54
C ILE A 10 41.37 65.92 9.63
N LYS A 11 40.37 66.12 8.73
CA LYS A 11 39.36 67.22 8.74
C LYS A 11 38.39 67.14 7.54
N TYR A 12 37.13 66.77 7.79
CA TYR A 12 35.93 66.93 6.93
C TYR A 12 35.51 68.42 6.84
N PRO A 13 34.51 68.86 6.01
CA PRO A 13 33.46 68.14 5.23
C PRO A 13 33.39 68.60 3.73
N VAL A 14 32.59 68.08 2.79
CA VAL A 14 31.12 68.01 2.67
C VAL A 14 30.73 67.11 1.46
N VAL A 15 29.75 66.23 1.73
CA VAL A 15 28.70 65.57 0.91
C VAL A 15 28.70 65.66 -0.63
N ALA A 16 28.78 64.49 -1.28
CA ALA A 16 27.97 64.13 -2.47
C ALA A 16 27.85 62.59 -2.60
N VAL A 17 26.70 62.14 -3.09
CA VAL A 17 26.11 60.78 -3.01
C VAL A 17 26.71 59.80 -4.02
N LEU A 18 26.96 58.55 -3.60
CA LEU A 18 26.87 57.33 -4.42
C LEU A 18 26.92 56.09 -3.49
N THR A 19 25.80 55.39 -3.40
CA THR A 19 25.58 54.23 -2.54
C THR A 19 26.23 52.99 -3.18
N GLY A 20 27.28 52.46 -2.55
CA GLY A 20 27.97 51.25 -2.94
C GLY A 20 28.32 50.41 -1.71
N CYS A 21 28.08 49.10 -1.81
CA CYS A 21 27.98 48.08 -0.77
C CYS A 21 29.12 48.03 0.27
N ILE A 22 28.73 47.80 1.53
CA ILE A 22 29.52 46.99 2.48
C ILE A 22 28.56 46.04 3.20
N ALA A 23 28.87 44.75 3.06
CA ALA A 23 28.18 43.64 3.69
C ALA A 23 28.29 43.72 5.21
N LEU A 24 27.14 43.79 5.88
CA LEU A 24 27.00 43.40 7.28
C LEU A 24 26.87 41.88 7.31
N MET A 25 27.81 41.21 7.97
CA MET A 25 27.68 39.80 8.32
C MET A 25 26.43 39.66 9.19
N GLY A 26 25.36 39.14 8.59
CA GLY A 26 24.19 38.68 9.32
C GLY A 26 24.57 37.46 10.15
N LEU A 27 24.11 37.45 11.40
CA LEU A 27 24.03 36.24 12.23
C LEU A 27 23.33 35.12 11.43
N PRO A 28 23.63 33.84 11.68
CA PRO A 28 22.96 32.74 11.00
C PRO A 28 21.46 32.89 11.26
N GLN A 29 20.70 33.12 10.19
CA GLN A 29 19.26 32.98 10.28
C GLN A 29 19.00 31.51 10.54
N THR A 30 18.48 31.22 11.73
CA THR A 30 17.74 29.99 11.97
C THR A 30 16.73 29.86 10.82
N MET A 31 16.89 28.83 10.00
CA MET A 31 15.82 28.38 9.10
C MET A 31 14.63 28.09 10.01
N ALA A 32 13.72 29.05 10.13
CA ALA A 32 12.39 28.76 10.64
C ALA A 32 11.80 27.80 9.61
N GLY A 33 11.57 26.55 10.02
CA GLY A 33 10.80 25.61 9.22
C GLY A 33 9.51 26.31 8.82
N GLN A 34 9.17 26.25 7.53
CA GLN A 34 7.81 26.59 7.12
C GLN A 34 6.89 25.67 7.93
N ALA A 35 6.00 26.27 8.69
CA ALA A 35 4.95 25.53 9.37
C ALA A 35 4.20 24.74 8.28
N ILE A 36 4.18 23.41 8.46
CA ILE A 36 3.44 22.49 7.61
C ILE A 36 1.99 22.96 7.64
N GLU A 37 1.45 23.36 6.48
CA GLU A 37 0.05 23.74 6.38
C GLU A 37 -0.78 22.57 6.89
N THR A 38 -1.61 22.88 7.90
CA THR A 38 -2.42 21.97 8.71
C THR A 38 -2.95 20.75 7.95
N ALA A 39 -2.89 19.58 8.56
CA ALA A 39 -3.26 18.23 8.06
C ALA A 39 -4.60 18.07 7.30
N GLY A 40 -5.44 19.10 7.19
CA GLY A 40 -6.54 19.15 6.23
C GLY A 40 -6.12 19.50 4.79
N ALA A 41 -4.92 20.05 4.60
CA ALA A 41 -4.36 20.43 3.29
C ALA A 41 -3.67 19.28 2.56
N SER A 42 -3.36 18.17 3.26
CA SER A 42 -2.72 16.98 2.70
C SER A 42 -3.69 15.91 2.19
N SER A 43 -4.99 16.13 2.38
CA SER A 43 -6.03 15.20 1.95
C SER A 43 -6.01 15.01 0.44
N GLY A 44 -5.98 13.77 -0.04
CA GLY A 44 -5.84 13.47 -1.47
C GLY A 44 -4.43 13.71 -2.04
N MET A 45 -3.41 13.94 -1.20
CA MET A 45 -2.01 13.85 -1.61
C MET A 45 -1.52 12.39 -1.60
N ILE A 46 -0.42 12.14 -2.29
CA ILE A 46 0.29 10.86 -2.28
C ILE A 46 1.47 10.98 -1.31
N SER A 47 1.52 10.10 -0.32
CA SER A 47 2.71 9.86 0.50
C SER A 47 3.55 8.76 -0.13
N PHE A 48 4.87 8.91 -0.14
CA PHE A 48 5.76 7.91 -0.70
C PHE A 48 7.14 7.91 -0.03
N ALA A 49 7.78 6.75 0.01
CA ALA A 49 9.10 6.56 0.55
C ALA A 49 10.16 6.45 -0.56
N THR A 50 11.32 7.01 -0.27
CA THR A 50 12.56 6.89 -1.05
C THR A 50 13.72 6.60 -0.08
N PRO A 51 14.94 6.30 -0.55
CA PRO A 51 16.12 6.23 0.30
C PRO A 51 16.42 7.52 1.08
N GLU A 52 15.89 8.67 0.67
CA GLU A 52 16.13 9.96 1.33
C GLU A 52 15.11 10.28 2.44
N GLY A 53 13.97 9.58 2.48
CA GLY A 53 12.89 9.86 3.42
C GLY A 53 11.50 9.60 2.87
N VAL A 54 10.50 10.01 3.64
CA VAL A 54 9.08 10.01 3.26
C VAL A 54 8.69 11.40 2.80
N PHE A 55 7.95 11.48 1.71
CA PHE A 55 7.51 12.72 1.07
C PHE A 55 5.99 12.70 0.87
N LEU A 56 5.40 13.89 0.75
CA LEU A 56 4.07 14.11 0.20
C LEU A 56 4.19 14.84 -1.13
N ILE A 57 3.35 14.48 -2.10
CA ILE A 57 3.22 15.18 -3.38
C ILE A 57 1.76 15.20 -3.82
N ARG A 58 1.36 16.24 -4.54
CA ARG A 58 0.07 16.22 -5.23
C ARG A 58 0.12 15.27 -6.41
N PRO A 59 -1.00 14.66 -6.81
CA PRO A 59 -1.03 13.74 -7.94
C PRO A 59 -0.77 14.41 -9.30
N ASP A 60 -0.83 15.75 -9.37
CA ASP A 60 -0.38 16.55 -10.52
C ASP A 60 1.13 16.88 -10.51
N GLY A 61 1.87 16.37 -9.52
CA GLY A 61 3.30 16.60 -9.34
C GLY A 61 3.68 17.89 -8.61
N ALA A 62 2.69 18.74 -8.25
CA ALA A 62 2.95 19.97 -7.51
C ALA A 62 3.13 19.72 -6.00
N ASP A 63 3.61 20.75 -5.30
CA ASP A 63 3.66 20.83 -3.83
C ASP A 63 4.37 19.64 -3.16
N ARG A 64 5.46 19.14 -3.76
CA ARG A 64 6.32 18.13 -3.14
C ARG A 64 6.93 18.68 -1.85
N GLN A 65 6.76 17.96 -0.75
CA GLN A 65 7.28 18.30 0.58
C GLN A 65 7.83 17.06 1.29
N ALA A 66 8.93 17.24 2.02
CA ALA A 66 9.47 16.18 2.89
C ALA A 66 8.60 16.07 4.15
N LEU A 67 8.20 14.84 4.49
CA LEU A 67 7.41 14.54 5.68
C LEU A 67 8.30 14.06 6.83
N THR A 68 9.40 13.38 6.53
CA THR A 68 10.41 12.99 7.51
C THR A 68 11.72 13.75 7.28
N GLN A 69 12.57 13.79 8.30
CA GLN A 69 13.94 14.24 8.14
C GLN A 69 14.77 13.18 7.39
N ASN A 70 15.83 13.62 6.71
CA ASN A 70 16.72 12.72 6.01
C ASN A 70 17.27 11.65 6.97
N SER A 71 17.08 10.39 6.58
CA SER A 71 17.51 9.22 7.32
C SER A 71 18.21 8.27 6.35
N ASP A 72 19.29 7.65 6.78
CA ASP A 72 19.95 6.58 6.01
C ASP A 72 19.18 5.24 6.11
N THR A 73 18.09 5.22 6.90
CA THR A 73 17.26 4.05 7.13
C THR A 73 16.08 4.04 6.15
N PRO A 74 15.91 2.98 5.33
CA PRO A 74 14.79 2.92 4.38
C PRO A 74 13.45 2.76 5.11
N TYR A 75 12.36 3.18 4.45
CA TYR A 75 10.99 3.01 4.96
C TYR A 75 10.29 1.90 4.16
N ASN A 76 9.82 0.85 4.83
CA ASN A 76 9.26 -0.34 4.17
C ASN A 76 7.73 -0.45 4.22
N ALA A 77 7.07 0.38 5.04
CA ALA A 77 5.61 0.46 5.12
C ALA A 77 5.19 1.88 5.53
N LEU A 78 4.07 2.35 4.99
CA LEU A 78 3.40 3.59 5.37
C LEU A 78 1.94 3.24 5.71
N ALA A 79 1.48 3.63 6.89
CA ALA A 79 0.10 3.40 7.32
C ALA A 79 -0.48 4.68 7.94
N TRP A 80 -1.46 5.27 7.25
CA TRP A 80 -2.21 6.42 7.73
C TRP A 80 -3.41 6.00 8.57
N SER A 81 -3.69 6.73 9.65
CA SER A 81 -4.98 6.65 10.33
C SER A 81 -6.09 7.12 9.39
N ALA A 82 -7.32 6.62 9.56
CA ALA A 82 -8.42 6.93 8.63
C ALA A 82 -8.77 8.42 8.56
N ASP A 83 -8.48 9.20 9.61
CA ASP A 83 -8.64 10.65 9.63
C ASP A 83 -7.46 11.43 8.99
N GLY A 84 -6.45 10.72 8.49
CA GLY A 84 -5.25 11.29 7.89
C GLY A 84 -4.36 12.07 8.85
N GLN A 85 -4.56 11.97 10.17
CA GLN A 85 -3.84 12.76 11.18
C GLN A 85 -2.60 12.06 11.75
N GLN A 86 -2.49 10.75 11.61
CA GLN A 86 -1.39 9.96 12.14
C GLN A 86 -0.78 9.09 11.05
N LEU A 87 0.55 9.03 11.02
CA LEU A 87 1.30 8.16 10.13
C LEU A 87 2.20 7.25 10.96
N ALA A 88 1.95 5.94 10.86
CA ALA A 88 2.86 4.90 11.30
C ALA A 88 3.74 4.47 10.13
N VAL A 89 5.03 4.25 10.40
CA VAL A 89 5.99 3.81 9.39
C VAL A 89 6.78 2.61 9.90
N VAL A 90 7.22 1.74 8.98
CA VAL A 90 8.24 0.74 9.27
C VAL A 90 9.59 1.29 8.82
N GLU A 91 10.45 1.62 9.77
CA GLU A 91 11.82 2.09 9.54
C GLU A 91 12.77 0.90 9.59
N GLY A 92 13.62 0.79 8.56
CA GLY A 92 14.50 -0.34 8.38
C GLY A 92 13.67 -1.60 8.22
N GLN A 93 14.13 -2.72 8.78
CA GLN A 93 13.41 -3.98 8.66
C GLN A 93 12.68 -4.38 9.93
N ASP A 94 12.86 -3.65 11.03
CA ASP A 94 12.56 -4.13 12.37
C ASP A 94 11.91 -3.10 13.29
N GLN A 95 11.84 -1.81 12.93
CA GLN A 95 11.22 -0.79 13.78
C GLN A 95 9.91 -0.27 13.21
N VAL A 96 8.91 -0.11 14.09
CA VAL A 96 7.70 0.67 13.81
C VAL A 96 7.79 1.97 14.58
N ALA A 97 7.55 3.08 13.91
CA ALA A 97 7.59 4.41 14.50
C ALA A 97 6.36 5.24 14.10
N LEU A 98 6.00 6.19 14.96
CA LEU A 98 4.99 7.21 14.66
C LEU A 98 5.69 8.49 14.20
N VAL A 99 5.26 9.04 13.07
CA VAL A 99 5.80 10.28 12.52
C VAL A 99 5.03 11.46 13.08
N ASN A 100 5.75 12.40 13.70
CA ASN A 100 5.20 13.70 14.06
C ASN A 100 5.13 14.57 12.80
N LEU A 101 3.91 14.75 12.29
CA LEU A 101 3.65 15.46 11.03
C LEU A 101 4.01 16.95 11.05
N GLU A 102 4.28 17.57 12.21
CA GLU A 102 4.69 18.98 12.30
C GLU A 102 6.20 19.17 12.27
N THR A 103 6.95 18.21 12.83
CA THR A 103 8.41 18.29 13.00
C THR A 103 9.19 17.36 12.07
N GLY A 104 8.51 16.38 11.49
CA GLY A 104 9.07 15.29 10.68
C GLY A 104 9.95 14.32 11.46
N LEU A 105 9.87 14.33 12.80
CA LEU A 105 10.57 13.39 13.67
C LEU A 105 9.72 12.12 13.86
N SER A 106 10.34 10.96 13.73
CA SER A 106 9.74 9.67 14.07
C SER A 106 10.08 9.25 15.49
N THR A 107 9.10 8.67 16.19
CA THR A 107 9.27 8.10 17.54
C THR A 107 9.04 6.59 17.48
N PRO A 108 10.04 5.75 17.79
CA PRO A 108 9.87 4.30 17.75
C PRO A 108 8.93 3.83 18.85
N ILE A 109 7.96 2.99 18.48
CA ILE A 109 6.97 2.39 19.39
C ILE A 109 7.09 0.87 19.47
N PHE A 110 7.74 0.25 18.49
CA PHE A 110 8.03 -1.18 18.46
C PHE A 110 9.38 -1.46 17.81
N SER A 111 10.06 -2.49 18.30
CA SER A 111 11.30 -2.99 17.73
C SER A 111 11.28 -4.52 17.79
N SER A 112 11.41 -5.14 16.61
CA SER A 112 11.46 -6.58 16.47
C SER A 112 12.63 -7.17 17.25
N GLN A 113 12.39 -8.35 17.82
CA GLN A 113 13.42 -9.16 18.47
C GLN A 113 13.74 -10.42 17.65
N CYS A 114 13.30 -10.51 16.38
CA CYS A 114 13.62 -11.63 15.52
C CYS A 114 15.15 -11.72 15.31
N ALA A 115 15.69 -12.93 15.24
CA ALA A 115 17.11 -13.15 14.98
C ALA A 115 17.54 -12.81 13.54
N GLY A 116 16.59 -12.66 12.62
CA GLY A 116 16.81 -12.25 11.22
C GLY A 116 15.78 -11.20 10.79
N SER A 117 15.82 -10.80 9.53
CA SER A 117 14.94 -9.78 8.95
C SER A 117 13.47 -10.20 8.97
N PRO A 118 12.60 -9.57 9.78
CA PRO A 118 11.19 -9.90 9.79
C PRO A 118 10.46 -9.25 8.62
N ALA A 119 9.27 -9.77 8.30
CA ALA A 119 8.25 -8.98 7.61
C ALA A 119 7.37 -8.32 8.66
N ILE A 120 7.14 -7.01 8.53
CA ILE A 120 6.26 -6.25 9.42
C ILE A 120 5.14 -5.62 8.59
N ALA A 121 3.90 -5.85 9.00
CA ALA A 121 2.71 -5.20 8.47
C ALA A 121 2.11 -4.32 9.56
N VAL A 122 1.66 -3.12 9.18
CA VAL A 122 1.07 -2.13 10.08
C VAL A 122 -0.26 -1.65 9.53
N GLN A 123 -1.28 -1.59 10.39
CA GLN A 123 -2.62 -1.10 10.02
C GLN A 123 -3.27 -0.43 11.22
N TRP A 124 -4.00 0.65 10.98
CA TRP A 124 -4.81 1.31 12.00
C TRP A 124 -6.17 0.63 12.12
N GLN A 125 -6.56 0.34 13.36
CA GLN A 125 -7.90 -0.09 13.72
C GLN A 125 -8.86 1.10 13.74
N GLN A 126 -10.07 0.90 13.24
CA GLN A 126 -11.16 1.88 13.26
C GLN A 126 -12.34 1.34 14.08
N PRO A 127 -13.05 2.18 14.86
CA PRO A 127 -12.79 3.60 15.09
C PRO A 127 -11.78 3.87 16.23
N ALA A 128 -11.21 2.82 16.82
CA ALA A 128 -10.40 2.93 18.04
C ALA A 128 -9.07 3.70 17.85
N GLN A 129 -8.60 3.88 16.62
CA GLN A 129 -7.29 4.44 16.29
C GLN A 129 -6.12 3.74 17.02
N ALA A 130 -6.28 2.44 17.32
CA ALA A 130 -5.18 1.61 17.77
C ALA A 130 -4.37 1.13 16.56
N LEU A 131 -3.07 0.96 16.71
CA LEU A 131 -2.19 0.39 15.70
C LEU A 131 -2.07 -1.12 15.91
N VAL A 132 -2.38 -1.87 14.86
CA VAL A 132 -2.17 -3.31 14.75
C VAL A 132 -0.84 -3.55 14.04
N ILE A 133 0.05 -4.31 14.68
CA ILE A 133 1.37 -4.66 14.14
C ILE A 133 1.41 -6.17 13.98
N GLY A 134 1.53 -6.66 12.75
CA GLY A 134 1.83 -8.06 12.47
C GLY A 134 3.32 -8.21 12.19
N GLN A 135 3.99 -9.17 12.83
CA GLN A 135 5.39 -9.49 12.55
C GLN A 135 5.50 -10.96 12.21
N ARG A 136 6.31 -11.24 11.19
CA ARG A 136 6.69 -12.59 10.81
C ARG A 136 8.20 -12.74 10.92
N CYS A 137 8.66 -13.49 11.91
CA CYS A 137 10.06 -13.90 12.02
C CYS A 137 10.31 -15.10 11.10
N ASP A 138 11.44 -15.07 10.36
CA ASP A 138 11.92 -16.14 9.47
C ASP A 138 11.23 -16.18 8.09
N GLN A 139 12.00 -15.91 7.03
CA GLN A 139 11.57 -16.01 5.62
C GLN A 139 12.19 -17.20 4.88
N THR A 140 12.80 -18.17 5.58
CA THR A 140 13.71 -19.13 4.93
C THR A 140 13.03 -20.20 4.07
N ALA A 141 11.68 -20.32 4.08
CA ALA A 141 10.97 -21.25 3.21
C ALA A 141 9.64 -20.68 2.68
N PHE A 142 9.43 -20.77 1.36
CA PHE A 142 8.20 -20.38 0.64
C PHE A 142 6.89 -20.99 1.20
N ASN A 143 6.97 -22.05 2.01
CA ASN A 143 5.82 -22.84 2.48
C ASN A 143 5.61 -22.81 4.01
N HIS A 144 6.36 -21.98 4.74
CA HIS A 144 6.15 -21.81 6.17
C HIS A 144 6.11 -20.32 6.49
N PRO A 145 5.00 -19.78 7.03
CA PRO A 145 4.89 -18.37 7.37
C PRO A 145 5.70 -18.02 8.63
N GLY A 146 6.77 -18.76 8.95
CA GLY A 146 7.61 -18.49 10.12
C GLY A 146 6.85 -18.42 11.45
N GLN A 147 7.49 -17.86 12.47
CA GLN A 147 6.77 -17.46 13.69
C GLN A 147 6.06 -16.14 13.40
N THR A 148 4.74 -16.14 13.49
CA THR A 148 3.91 -14.94 13.30
C THR A 148 3.31 -14.50 14.61
N ASP A 149 3.50 -13.23 14.93
CA ASP A 149 3.03 -12.59 16.14
C ASP A 149 2.20 -11.36 15.74
N LEU A 150 1.20 -11.03 16.55
CA LEU A 150 0.33 -9.87 16.35
C LEU A 150 0.30 -9.05 17.63
N TRP A 151 0.48 -7.73 17.51
CA TRP A 151 0.39 -6.78 18.61
C TRP A 151 -0.65 -5.72 18.32
N LEU A 152 -1.21 -5.19 19.41
CA LEU A 152 -2.10 -4.06 19.44
C LEU A 152 -1.55 -3.01 20.40
N THR A 153 -1.54 -1.75 19.97
CA THR A 153 -1.16 -0.62 20.81
C THR A 153 -1.96 0.61 20.45
N GLU A 154 -2.31 1.43 21.44
CA GLU A 154 -2.67 2.83 21.18
C GLU A 154 -1.37 3.66 21.01
N PRO A 155 -1.39 4.85 20.38
CA PRO A 155 -0.20 5.66 20.11
C PRO A 155 0.72 5.92 21.32
N ASP A 156 0.13 6.08 22.52
CA ASP A 156 0.83 6.24 23.79
C ASP A 156 0.51 5.11 24.80
N GLY A 157 -0.10 4.03 24.30
CA GLY A 157 -0.59 2.92 25.10
C GLY A 157 0.46 1.84 25.36
N PRO A 158 0.16 0.88 26.24
CA PRO A 158 0.97 -0.31 26.36
C PRO A 158 0.82 -1.21 25.13
N MET A 159 1.92 -1.83 24.71
CA MET A 159 1.90 -2.84 23.67
C MET A 159 1.38 -4.17 24.22
N THR A 160 0.34 -4.71 23.57
CA THR A 160 -0.31 -5.96 23.99
C THR A 160 -0.19 -6.99 22.87
N SER A 161 0.27 -8.20 23.19
CA SER A 161 0.29 -9.32 22.25
C SER A 161 -1.10 -9.94 22.11
N VAL A 162 -1.51 -10.22 20.89
CA VAL A 162 -2.74 -10.97 20.56
C VAL A 162 -2.39 -12.45 20.45
N ALA A 163 -3.12 -13.30 21.16
CA ALA A 163 -2.85 -14.73 21.17
C ALA A 163 -3.28 -15.38 19.84
N LEU A 164 -2.31 -15.98 19.14
CA LEU A 164 -2.52 -16.74 17.91
C LEU A 164 -1.95 -18.17 18.06
N PRO A 165 -2.42 -19.14 17.26
CA PRO A 165 -1.76 -20.44 17.14
C PRO A 165 -0.31 -20.28 16.68
N THR A 166 0.57 -21.15 17.16
CA THR A 166 2.01 -21.08 16.87
C THR A 166 2.40 -21.62 15.49
N ASP A 167 1.51 -22.33 14.82
CA ASP A 167 1.72 -23.08 13.57
C ASP A 167 0.79 -22.59 12.46
N LEU A 168 0.86 -21.28 12.16
CA LEU A 168 0.12 -20.73 11.03
C LEU A 168 0.59 -21.33 9.70
N GLY A 169 -0.33 -21.43 8.74
CA GLY A 169 -0.10 -21.86 7.36
C GLY A 169 -0.19 -20.72 6.33
N SER A 170 -0.41 -19.47 6.78
CA SER A 170 -0.46 -18.27 5.93
C SER A 170 0.03 -17.03 6.67
N ASP A 171 0.09 -15.91 5.95
CA ASP A 171 0.10 -14.57 6.56
C ASP A 171 -1.22 -14.27 7.29
N LEU A 172 -1.21 -13.16 8.03
CA LEU A 172 -2.40 -12.61 8.68
C LEU A 172 -3.14 -11.67 7.73
N TYR A 173 -4.46 -11.77 7.71
CA TYR A 173 -5.35 -10.94 6.91
C TYR A 173 -6.31 -10.19 7.82
N LEU A 174 -6.00 -8.93 8.11
CA LEU A 174 -6.86 -8.07 8.93
C LEU A 174 -8.13 -7.69 8.17
N SER A 175 -9.25 -7.58 8.90
CA SER A 175 -10.45 -6.94 8.39
C SER A 175 -10.17 -5.46 8.08
N PRO A 176 -10.96 -4.81 7.21
CA PRO A 176 -10.72 -3.40 6.82
C PRO A 176 -10.68 -2.44 8.02
N ASP A 177 -11.49 -2.71 9.05
CA ASP A 177 -11.53 -1.95 10.30
C ASP A 177 -10.43 -2.35 11.31
N GLY A 178 -9.62 -3.39 11.03
CA GLY A 178 -8.57 -3.89 11.90
C GLY A 178 -9.06 -4.54 13.20
N THR A 179 -10.36 -4.86 13.32
CA THR A 179 -10.93 -5.48 14.54
C THR A 179 -10.85 -7.00 14.54
N GLN A 180 -10.73 -7.62 13.36
CA GLN A 180 -10.64 -9.06 13.16
C GLN A 180 -9.41 -9.42 12.34
N VAL A 181 -8.95 -10.65 12.53
CA VAL A 181 -7.85 -11.24 11.76
C VAL A 181 -8.27 -12.61 11.26
N ALA A 182 -8.06 -12.85 9.97
CA ALA A 182 -8.19 -14.16 9.35
C ALA A 182 -6.80 -14.77 9.08
N TYR A 183 -6.70 -16.08 9.21
CA TYR A 183 -5.45 -16.82 9.00
C TYR A 183 -5.73 -18.29 8.70
N VAL A 184 -4.73 -18.99 8.16
CA VAL A 184 -4.75 -20.44 7.96
C VAL A 184 -4.04 -21.13 9.12
N ALA A 185 -4.64 -22.16 9.69
CA ALA A 185 -4.00 -23.06 10.64
C ALA A 185 -4.55 -24.49 10.42
N GLY A 186 -3.72 -25.53 10.53
CA GLY A 186 -4.18 -26.92 10.43
C GLY A 186 -5.09 -27.24 9.25
N GLU A 187 -4.73 -26.79 8.03
CA GLU A 187 -5.51 -26.98 6.78
C GLU A 187 -6.89 -26.30 6.76
N HIS A 188 -7.15 -25.34 7.65
CA HIS A 188 -8.41 -24.59 7.69
C HIS A 188 -8.19 -23.08 7.84
N ILE A 189 -9.19 -22.29 7.44
CA ILE A 189 -9.22 -20.84 7.62
C ILE A 189 -9.97 -20.54 8.91
N TYR A 190 -9.39 -19.68 9.74
CA TYR A 190 -9.95 -19.20 11.00
C TYR A 190 -10.06 -17.68 11.01
N VAL A 191 -11.00 -17.17 11.80
CA VAL A 191 -11.16 -15.76 12.15
C VAL A 191 -11.10 -15.59 13.66
N ALA A 192 -10.38 -14.58 14.13
CA ALA A 192 -10.28 -14.20 15.54
C ALA A 192 -10.37 -12.68 15.72
N ALA A 193 -10.76 -12.23 16.90
CA ALA A 193 -10.74 -10.82 17.26
C ALA A 193 -9.30 -10.35 17.56
N VAL A 194 -8.94 -9.15 17.10
CA VAL A 194 -7.61 -8.55 17.36
C VAL A 194 -7.48 -8.05 18.79
N ASN A 195 -8.57 -7.61 19.42
CA ASN A 195 -8.53 -7.04 20.77
C ASN A 195 -8.27 -8.07 21.88
N GLY A 196 -8.07 -9.34 21.53
CA GLY A 196 -7.78 -10.39 22.50
C GLY A 196 -8.97 -10.73 23.41
N ASP A 197 -10.19 -10.29 23.06
CA ASP A 197 -11.40 -10.83 23.64
C ASP A 197 -11.35 -12.36 23.49
N SER A 198 -11.62 -13.07 24.57
CA SER A 198 -11.37 -14.50 24.77
C SER A 198 -12.21 -15.45 23.90
N ASP A 199 -12.73 -14.97 22.78
CA ASP A 199 -13.45 -15.77 21.82
C ASP A 199 -12.46 -16.73 21.14
N THR A 200 -12.80 -18.02 21.23
CA THR A 200 -12.06 -19.07 20.52
C THR A 200 -12.06 -18.73 19.03
N PRO A 201 -10.91 -18.81 18.33
CA PRO A 201 -10.88 -18.63 16.88
C PRO A 201 -11.93 -19.48 16.20
N ARG A 202 -12.67 -18.86 15.30
CA ARG A 202 -13.81 -19.48 14.62
C ARG A 202 -13.33 -20.06 13.31
N GLN A 203 -13.55 -21.35 13.09
CA GLN A 203 -13.27 -21.97 11.81
C GLN A 203 -14.32 -21.50 10.79
N ILE A 204 -13.86 -21.02 9.64
CA ILE A 204 -14.71 -20.44 8.59
C ILE A 204 -14.75 -21.34 7.34
N SER A 205 -13.69 -22.10 7.04
CA SER A 205 -13.72 -23.08 5.94
C SER A 205 -14.31 -24.42 6.40
N GLN A 206 -15.01 -25.13 5.50
CA GLN A 206 -15.66 -26.42 5.80
C GLN A 206 -14.76 -27.62 5.48
N THR A 207 -14.01 -27.51 4.40
CA THR A 207 -13.14 -28.54 3.87
C THR A 207 -11.68 -28.19 4.15
N PRO A 208 -10.87 -29.20 4.48
CA PRO A 208 -9.44 -29.00 4.59
C PRO A 208 -8.87 -28.65 3.21
N GLY A 209 -7.78 -27.90 3.19
CA GLY A 209 -7.17 -27.48 1.93
C GLY A 209 -5.70 -27.10 2.06
N THR A 210 -5.07 -26.95 0.90
CA THR A 210 -3.69 -26.48 0.77
C THR A 210 -3.70 -24.99 0.39
N TYR A 211 -3.53 -24.11 1.37
CA TYR A 211 -3.58 -22.66 1.19
C TYR A 211 -2.17 -22.06 1.04
N GLY A 212 -2.08 -20.83 0.52
CA GLY A 212 -0.82 -20.07 0.43
C GLY A 212 0.07 -20.39 -0.76
N ALA A 213 -0.15 -21.52 -1.46
CA ALA A 213 0.68 -21.94 -2.60
C ALA A 213 0.64 -20.98 -3.81
N ALA A 214 -0.38 -20.12 -3.90
CA ALA A 214 -0.59 -19.21 -5.02
C ALA A 214 -0.78 -17.74 -4.62
N GLY A 215 -0.57 -17.36 -3.36
CA GLY A 215 -0.82 -16.01 -2.86
C GLY A 215 -1.87 -15.97 -1.74
N SER A 216 -2.70 -14.93 -1.72
CA SER A 216 -3.72 -14.74 -0.67
C SER A 216 -4.84 -15.78 -0.81
N PRO A 217 -5.13 -16.60 0.21
CA PRO A 217 -6.20 -17.58 0.16
C PRO A 217 -7.59 -16.95 0.35
N LEU A 218 -7.67 -15.68 0.75
CA LEU A 218 -8.93 -15.03 1.11
C LEU A 218 -8.90 -13.52 0.89
N ALA A 219 -10.09 -12.90 0.95
CA ALA A 219 -10.28 -11.45 1.03
C ALA A 219 -11.54 -11.09 1.83
N TRP A 220 -11.42 -10.16 2.77
CA TRP A 220 -12.55 -9.56 3.48
C TRP A 220 -13.38 -8.67 2.56
N SER A 221 -14.70 -8.67 2.76
CA SER A 221 -15.59 -7.66 2.18
C SER A 221 -15.25 -6.26 2.73
N PRO A 222 -15.59 -5.17 2.01
CA PRO A 222 -15.24 -3.81 2.41
C PRO A 222 -15.79 -3.40 3.78
N ASP A 223 -16.94 -3.95 4.15
CA ASP A 223 -17.60 -3.74 5.45
C ASP A 223 -17.09 -4.68 6.55
N GLY A 224 -16.19 -5.62 6.23
CA GLY A 224 -15.64 -6.61 7.17
C GLY A 224 -16.64 -7.68 7.65
N SER A 225 -17.84 -7.75 7.07
CA SER A 225 -18.87 -8.71 7.51
C SER A 225 -18.71 -10.10 6.92
N GLN A 226 -18.04 -10.21 5.76
CA GLN A 226 -17.93 -11.43 4.97
C GLN A 226 -16.49 -11.66 4.49
N LEU A 227 -16.20 -12.90 4.10
CA LEU A 227 -14.95 -13.29 3.45
C LEU A 227 -15.26 -14.05 2.16
N ALA A 228 -14.54 -13.71 1.10
CA ALA A 228 -14.36 -14.59 -0.04
C ALA A 228 -13.12 -15.45 0.21
N VAL A 229 -13.25 -16.77 0.10
CA VAL A 229 -12.19 -17.75 0.40
C VAL A 229 -11.99 -18.71 -0.75
N TYR A 230 -10.74 -19.01 -1.08
CA TYR A 230 -10.37 -20.13 -1.94
C TYR A 230 -10.33 -21.40 -1.10
N GLU A 231 -11.23 -22.34 -1.37
CA GLU A 231 -11.39 -23.55 -0.57
C GLU A 231 -11.17 -24.82 -1.41
N GLY A 232 -10.42 -25.78 -0.85
CA GLY A 232 -10.00 -27.02 -1.50
C GLY A 232 -8.48 -27.17 -1.59
N ASP A 233 -8.02 -28.12 -2.39
CA ASP A 233 -6.59 -28.40 -2.59
C ASP A 233 -6.03 -27.67 -3.81
N TYR A 234 -4.92 -26.96 -3.63
CA TYR A 234 -4.19 -26.35 -4.75
C TYR A 234 -3.78 -27.41 -5.79
N PRO A 235 -3.99 -27.17 -7.11
CA PRO A 235 -4.46 -25.93 -7.73
C PRO A 235 -5.99 -25.82 -7.89
N PHE A 236 -6.77 -26.81 -7.46
CA PHE A 236 -8.22 -26.92 -7.66
C PHE A 236 -9.00 -26.39 -6.45
N GLN A 237 -9.02 -25.06 -6.29
CA GLN A 237 -9.73 -24.39 -5.20
C GLN A 237 -10.88 -23.56 -5.73
N ARG A 238 -12.07 -23.69 -5.15
CA ARG A 238 -13.24 -22.90 -5.54
C ARG A 238 -13.41 -21.70 -4.64
N ILE A 239 -14.04 -20.65 -5.16
CA ILE A 239 -14.34 -19.46 -4.39
C ILE A 239 -15.66 -19.69 -3.64
N HIS A 240 -15.59 -19.53 -2.32
CA HIS A 240 -16.75 -19.53 -1.43
C HIS A 240 -16.90 -18.15 -0.78
N LEU A 241 -18.13 -17.75 -0.52
CA LEU A 241 -18.49 -16.63 0.33
C LEU A 241 -18.93 -17.16 1.68
N VAL A 242 -18.54 -16.49 2.76
CA VAL A 242 -18.85 -16.91 4.12
C VAL A 242 -18.91 -15.70 5.05
N GLN A 243 -19.79 -15.73 6.03
CA GLN A 243 -19.89 -14.67 7.04
C GLN A 243 -18.69 -14.72 7.98
N GLY A 244 -18.30 -13.59 8.57
CA GLY A 244 -17.19 -13.52 9.55
C GLY A 244 -17.42 -14.37 10.81
N ASP A 245 -18.66 -14.77 11.08
CA ASP A 245 -19.00 -15.71 12.16
C ASP A 245 -18.94 -17.20 11.75
N GLY A 246 -18.63 -17.49 10.49
CA GLY A 246 -18.55 -18.84 9.91
C GLY A 246 -19.86 -19.37 9.35
N THR A 247 -20.95 -18.60 9.44
CA THR A 247 -22.25 -19.00 8.90
C THR A 247 -22.44 -18.59 7.44
N GLY A 248 -23.58 -18.97 6.86
CA GLY A 248 -24.01 -18.44 5.55
C GLY A 248 -23.10 -18.80 4.37
N GLN A 249 -22.40 -19.94 4.43
CA GLN A 249 -21.49 -20.31 3.37
C GLN A 249 -22.19 -20.56 2.03
N GLN A 250 -21.65 -19.98 0.97
CA GLN A 250 -22.19 -20.01 -0.38
C GLN A 250 -21.05 -20.29 -1.37
N LEU A 251 -21.25 -21.25 -2.28
CA LEU A 251 -20.29 -21.52 -3.35
C LEU A 251 -20.50 -20.52 -4.49
N LEU A 252 -19.48 -19.74 -4.84
CA LEU A 252 -19.54 -18.75 -5.92
C LEU A 252 -19.08 -19.32 -7.27
N THR A 253 -18.15 -20.27 -7.28
CA THR A 253 -17.64 -20.89 -8.52
C THR A 253 -17.96 -22.38 -8.55
N SER A 254 -19.00 -22.78 -9.29
CA SER A 254 -19.47 -24.17 -9.31
C SER A 254 -18.67 -25.12 -10.21
N ASP A 255 -17.77 -24.60 -11.04
CA ASP A 255 -16.90 -25.38 -11.92
C ASP A 255 -15.95 -26.26 -11.08
N PRO A 256 -16.01 -27.60 -11.19
CA PRO A 256 -15.17 -28.50 -10.41
C PRO A 256 -13.70 -28.49 -10.86
N ASP A 257 -13.42 -28.08 -12.09
CA ASP A 257 -12.06 -27.96 -12.63
C ASP A 257 -11.53 -26.52 -12.49
N PHE A 258 -12.17 -25.71 -11.64
CA PHE A 258 -11.74 -24.34 -11.37
C PHE A 258 -10.35 -24.34 -10.74
N GLN A 259 -9.41 -23.78 -11.49
CA GLN A 259 -8.02 -23.68 -11.09
C GLN A 259 -7.65 -22.26 -10.78
N ILE A 260 -6.82 -22.11 -9.76
CA ILE A 260 -6.27 -20.83 -9.36
C ILE A 260 -4.80 -20.74 -9.74
N TYR A 261 -4.41 -19.58 -10.24
CA TYR A 261 -3.04 -19.19 -10.46
C TYR A 261 -2.95 -17.72 -10.06
N ARG A 262 -2.13 -17.41 -9.06
CA ARG A 262 -2.06 -16.08 -8.41
C ARG A 262 -3.37 -15.69 -7.71
N SER A 263 -3.58 -16.22 -6.52
CA SER A 263 -4.76 -15.98 -5.71
C SER A 263 -4.78 -14.55 -5.13
N ARG A 264 -5.53 -13.67 -5.80
CA ARG A 264 -5.91 -12.36 -5.28
C ARG A 264 -7.37 -12.10 -5.63
N LEU A 265 -8.20 -11.94 -4.60
CA LEU A 265 -9.61 -11.59 -4.70
C LEU A 265 -9.75 -10.11 -4.35
N LEU A 266 -10.46 -9.35 -5.17
CA LEU A 266 -10.65 -7.91 -4.98
C LEU A 266 -12.15 -7.59 -4.97
N TRP A 267 -12.67 -7.28 -3.79
CA TRP A 267 -14.03 -6.80 -3.64
C TRP A 267 -14.19 -5.42 -4.28
N SER A 268 -15.33 -5.20 -4.95
CA SER A 268 -15.78 -3.86 -5.26
C SER A 268 -16.05 -3.10 -3.95
N PRO A 269 -15.82 -1.77 -3.89
CA PRO A 269 -16.08 -0.99 -2.68
C PRO A 269 -17.51 -1.05 -2.14
N ASP A 270 -18.50 -1.28 -3.00
CA ASP A 270 -19.90 -1.50 -2.61
C ASP A 270 -20.19 -2.90 -2.04
N GLY A 271 -19.27 -3.87 -2.23
CA GLY A 271 -19.41 -5.24 -1.77
C GLY A 271 -20.28 -6.13 -2.68
N ASP A 272 -20.72 -5.64 -3.84
CA ASP A 272 -21.63 -6.40 -4.72
C ASP A 272 -20.90 -7.30 -5.72
N SER A 273 -19.58 -7.13 -5.88
CA SER A 273 -18.79 -7.84 -6.88
C SER A 273 -17.40 -8.24 -6.39
N LEU A 274 -16.83 -9.26 -7.03
CA LEU A 274 -15.48 -9.75 -6.78
C LEU A 274 -14.69 -9.90 -8.08
N ALA A 275 -13.64 -9.10 -8.26
CA ALA A 275 -12.72 -9.19 -9.37
C ALA A 275 -11.53 -10.10 -9.01
N PHE A 276 -11.07 -10.91 -9.96
CA PHE A 276 -9.95 -11.82 -9.77
C PHE A 276 -9.28 -12.22 -11.09
N TYR A 277 -8.05 -12.72 -11.00
CA TYR A 277 -7.36 -13.33 -12.14
C TYR A 277 -7.74 -14.80 -12.26
N ARG A 278 -8.04 -15.23 -13.49
CA ARG A 278 -8.33 -16.64 -13.80
C ARG A 278 -7.41 -17.12 -14.93
N PRO A 279 -6.81 -18.31 -14.84
CA PRO A 279 -6.11 -18.92 -15.97
C PRO A 279 -7.03 -19.00 -17.21
N PHE A 280 -6.54 -18.54 -18.36
CA PHE A 280 -7.33 -18.60 -19.60
C PHE A 280 -7.54 -20.03 -20.11
N ASP A 281 -6.48 -20.85 -20.10
CA ASP A 281 -6.49 -22.24 -20.59
C ASP A 281 -5.85 -23.20 -19.56
N PRO A 282 -6.60 -23.62 -18.52
CA PRO A 282 -6.09 -24.51 -17.48
C PRO A 282 -5.79 -25.93 -18.03
N PRO A 283 -4.85 -26.71 -17.43
CA PRO A 283 -4.21 -26.46 -16.15
C PRO A 283 -2.93 -25.61 -16.20
N PHE A 284 -2.40 -25.34 -17.40
CA PHE A 284 -1.16 -24.60 -17.57
C PHE A 284 -1.37 -23.47 -18.58
N SER A 285 -1.69 -22.29 -18.06
CA SER A 285 -1.73 -21.06 -18.84
C SER A 285 -0.71 -20.09 -18.29
N ASN A 286 0.10 -19.50 -19.16
CA ASN A 286 0.91 -18.33 -18.83
C ASN A 286 0.14 -17.01 -19.02
N ARG A 287 -1.13 -17.10 -19.44
CA ARG A 287 -2.02 -15.96 -19.64
C ARG A 287 -3.26 -16.08 -18.77
N ASP A 288 -3.69 -14.96 -18.27
CA ASP A 288 -4.87 -14.85 -17.42
C ASP A 288 -5.99 -14.15 -18.18
N VAL A 289 -7.17 -14.15 -17.60
CA VAL A 289 -8.25 -13.19 -17.85
C VAL A 289 -8.60 -12.52 -16.53
N ILE A 290 -9.10 -11.30 -16.60
CA ILE A 290 -9.76 -10.67 -15.45
C ILE A 290 -11.21 -11.16 -15.48
N ALA A 291 -11.65 -11.76 -14.39
CA ALA A 291 -13.01 -12.24 -14.22
C ALA A 291 -13.70 -11.49 -13.08
N LEU A 292 -15.03 -11.42 -13.17
CA LEU A 292 -15.90 -10.78 -12.20
C LEU A 292 -16.93 -11.81 -11.71
N ILE A 293 -17.17 -11.83 -10.41
CA ILE A 293 -18.30 -12.51 -9.79
C ILE A 293 -19.28 -11.46 -9.29
N ASP A 294 -20.53 -11.57 -9.69
CA ASP A 294 -21.65 -10.86 -9.08
C ASP A 294 -22.14 -11.67 -7.86
N ILE A 295 -22.16 -11.03 -6.68
CA ILE A 295 -22.36 -11.72 -5.40
C ILE A 295 -23.82 -12.17 -5.22
N GLU A 296 -24.78 -11.38 -5.68
CA GLU A 296 -26.20 -11.69 -5.57
C GLU A 296 -26.61 -12.82 -6.51
N THR A 297 -26.21 -12.72 -7.78
CA THR A 297 -26.60 -13.65 -8.85
C THR A 297 -25.69 -14.87 -8.96
N GLN A 298 -24.50 -14.82 -8.34
CA GLN A 298 -23.44 -15.84 -8.45
C GLN A 298 -22.99 -16.07 -9.90
N THR A 299 -23.17 -15.07 -10.76
CA THR A 299 -22.72 -15.16 -12.15
C THR A 299 -21.25 -14.83 -12.22
N VAL A 300 -20.51 -15.64 -12.98
CA VAL A 300 -19.08 -15.43 -13.24
C VAL A 300 -18.93 -15.08 -14.71
N GLU A 301 -18.31 -13.94 -14.99
CA GLU A 301 -18.01 -13.51 -16.35
C GLU A 301 -16.53 -13.14 -16.51
N SER A 302 -16.01 -13.30 -17.74
CA SER A 302 -14.70 -12.78 -18.10
C SER A 302 -14.86 -11.37 -18.64
N LEU A 303 -14.15 -10.42 -18.01
CA LEU A 303 -14.15 -9.03 -18.41
C LEU A 303 -13.15 -8.75 -19.53
N THR A 304 -12.14 -9.59 -19.73
CA THR A 304 -11.07 -9.37 -20.71
C THR A 304 -10.79 -10.62 -21.55
N GLY A 305 -10.10 -10.42 -22.67
CA GLY A 305 -9.43 -11.50 -23.39
C GLY A 305 -8.13 -11.95 -22.70
N PRO A 306 -7.48 -13.03 -23.18
CA PRO A 306 -6.27 -13.55 -22.57
C PRO A 306 -5.09 -12.59 -22.65
N GLY A 307 -4.34 -12.44 -21.55
CA GLY A 307 -3.26 -11.48 -21.45
C GLY A 307 -2.32 -11.68 -20.25
N PHE A 308 -1.35 -10.78 -20.13
CA PHE A 308 -0.53 -10.63 -18.94
C PHE A 308 -1.03 -9.42 -18.16
N PHE A 309 -1.68 -9.68 -17.01
CA PHE A 309 -2.30 -8.65 -16.20
C PHE A 309 -1.58 -8.48 -14.86
N SER A 310 -1.53 -7.24 -14.38
CA SER A 310 -1.07 -6.86 -13.04
C SER A 310 -1.74 -5.56 -12.59
N GLY A 311 -1.48 -5.10 -11.37
CA GLY A 311 -1.96 -3.79 -10.89
C GLY A 311 -3.47 -3.58 -10.97
N LEU A 312 -4.28 -4.64 -10.79
CA LEU A 312 -5.75 -4.54 -10.79
C LEU A 312 -6.25 -3.80 -9.54
N SER A 313 -7.08 -2.78 -9.73
CA SER A 313 -7.73 -2.02 -8.64
C SER A 313 -9.11 -1.49 -9.05
N TRP A 314 -10.00 -1.34 -8.07
CA TRP A 314 -11.34 -0.79 -8.24
C TRP A 314 -11.36 0.72 -8.07
N SER A 315 -12.18 1.41 -8.87
CA SER A 315 -12.56 2.78 -8.58
C SER A 315 -13.38 2.85 -7.29
N PRO A 316 -13.33 3.96 -6.52
CA PRO A 316 -14.07 4.10 -5.26
C PRO A 316 -15.60 4.01 -5.40
N ASP A 317 -16.13 4.27 -6.59
CA ASP A 317 -17.56 4.19 -6.92
C ASP A 317 -18.02 2.81 -7.44
N SER A 318 -17.10 1.83 -7.48
CA SER A 318 -17.35 0.46 -7.97
C SER A 318 -17.76 0.35 -9.44
N GLN A 319 -17.63 1.42 -10.24
CA GLN A 319 -18.04 1.38 -11.65
C GLN A 319 -16.90 1.05 -12.62
N GLN A 320 -15.65 1.13 -12.17
CA GLN A 320 -14.49 1.04 -13.05
C GLN A 320 -13.39 0.18 -12.44
N LEU A 321 -12.61 -0.44 -13.33
CA LEU A 321 -11.41 -1.21 -12.99
C LEU A 321 -10.22 -0.62 -13.71
N VAL A 322 -9.11 -0.45 -12.99
CA VAL A 322 -7.80 -0.17 -13.58
C VAL A 322 -6.97 -1.43 -13.53
N PHE A 323 -6.24 -1.72 -14.60
CA PHE A 323 -5.27 -2.82 -14.63
C PHE A 323 -4.16 -2.53 -15.63
N ALA A 324 -2.99 -3.08 -15.35
CA ALA A 324 -1.91 -3.14 -16.31
C ALA A 324 -2.12 -4.32 -17.24
N PHE A 325 -1.89 -4.12 -18.54
CA PHE A 325 -1.98 -5.15 -19.55
C PHE A 325 -0.80 -5.05 -20.52
N GLY A 326 -0.20 -6.21 -20.81
CA GLY A 326 0.78 -6.37 -21.88
C GLY A 326 0.42 -7.53 -22.79
N ALA A 327 0.58 -7.34 -24.10
CA ALA A 327 0.48 -8.43 -25.08
C ALA A 327 1.73 -9.33 -25.05
N GLU A 328 2.87 -8.75 -24.67
CA GLU A 328 4.15 -9.41 -24.43
C GLU A 328 4.60 -9.12 -23.00
N ILE A 329 5.44 -9.99 -22.46
CA ILE A 329 6.13 -9.75 -21.19
C ILE A 329 6.99 -8.49 -21.36
N GLU A 330 7.14 -7.71 -20.29
CA GLU A 330 7.97 -6.49 -20.27
C GLU A 330 7.48 -5.33 -21.15
N GLN A 331 6.22 -5.38 -21.60
CA GLN A 331 5.58 -4.31 -22.38
C GLN A 331 4.13 -4.12 -21.92
N GLN A 332 3.97 -3.44 -20.78
CA GLN A 332 2.68 -3.17 -20.17
C GLN A 332 2.27 -1.71 -20.34
N ALA A 333 0.97 -1.47 -20.53
CA ALA A 333 0.36 -0.16 -20.40
C ALA A 333 -0.77 -0.24 -19.37
N LEU A 334 -1.15 0.90 -18.79
CA LEU A 334 -2.28 0.96 -17.86
C LEU A 334 -3.58 1.22 -18.62
N PHE A 335 -4.62 0.45 -18.30
CA PHE A 335 -5.93 0.56 -18.90
C PHE A 335 -6.98 0.75 -17.82
N LEU A 336 -8.03 1.48 -18.18
CA LEU A 336 -9.28 1.59 -17.45
C LEU A 336 -10.37 0.88 -18.22
N LEU A 337 -11.17 0.08 -17.52
CA LEU A 337 -12.41 -0.53 -18.00
C LEU A 337 -13.58 0.10 -17.25
N ASP A 338 -14.49 0.71 -18.00
CA ASP A 338 -15.80 1.13 -17.49
C ASP A 338 -16.78 -0.05 -17.54
N LEU A 339 -17.26 -0.51 -16.39
CA LEU A 339 -18.07 -1.73 -16.31
C LEU A 339 -19.46 -1.60 -16.95
N PRO A 340 -20.19 -0.48 -16.79
CA PRO A 340 -21.50 -0.31 -17.42
C PRO A 340 -21.44 -0.27 -18.95
N SER A 341 -20.50 0.49 -19.52
CA SER A 341 -20.37 0.63 -20.97
C SER A 341 -19.55 -0.47 -21.63
N ARG A 342 -18.66 -1.13 -20.87
CA ARG A 342 -17.61 -2.04 -21.36
C ARG A 342 -16.59 -1.37 -22.28
N ASP A 343 -16.45 -0.05 -22.16
CA ASP A 343 -15.44 0.71 -22.89
C ASP A 343 -14.09 0.65 -22.18
N TYR A 344 -13.02 0.58 -22.98
CA TYR A 344 -11.64 0.64 -22.50
C TYR A 344 -10.99 1.96 -22.84
N THR A 345 -10.26 2.52 -21.88
CA THR A 345 -9.43 3.71 -22.05
C THR A 345 -7.99 3.36 -21.72
N THR A 346 -7.05 3.64 -22.62
CA THR A 346 -5.61 3.56 -22.31
C THR A 346 -5.21 4.81 -21.54
N LEU A 347 -4.62 4.63 -20.35
CA LEU A 347 -4.24 5.73 -19.47
C LEU A 347 -2.79 6.18 -19.66
N THR A 348 -1.90 5.30 -20.13
CA THR A 348 -0.49 5.64 -20.36
C THR A 348 -0.23 5.93 -21.83
N SER A 349 0.51 7.00 -22.12
CA SER A 349 0.94 7.32 -23.49
C SER A 349 2.14 6.50 -23.95
N GLU A 350 2.75 5.73 -23.04
CA GLU A 350 3.89 4.87 -23.28
C GLU A 350 3.74 3.51 -22.58
N ALA A 351 4.62 2.58 -22.92
CA ALA A 351 4.70 1.26 -22.32
C ALA A 351 5.82 1.19 -21.28
N PHE A 352 5.62 0.34 -20.28
CA PHE A 352 6.53 0.09 -19.17
C PHE A 352 6.96 -1.37 -19.17
N GLN A 353 8.11 -1.64 -18.55
CA GLN A 353 8.56 -3.00 -18.32
C GLN A 353 7.62 -3.73 -17.37
N THR A 354 7.23 -3.09 -16.26
CA THR A 354 6.22 -3.63 -15.36
C THR A 354 5.46 -2.50 -14.67
N ILE A 355 4.21 -2.76 -14.33
CA ILE A 355 3.37 -1.93 -13.46
C ILE A 355 2.87 -2.83 -12.33
N LEU A 356 3.09 -2.43 -11.08
CA LEU A 356 2.87 -3.29 -9.91
C LEU A 356 1.69 -2.83 -9.05
N ASP A 357 1.75 -1.61 -8.52
CA ASP A 357 0.82 -1.14 -7.48
C ASP A 357 -0.01 0.04 -8.00
N SER A 358 -1.20 -0.21 -8.55
CA SER A 358 -2.13 0.88 -8.93
C SER A 358 -3.14 1.14 -7.82
N HIS A 359 -3.35 2.41 -7.50
CA HIS A 359 -4.27 2.84 -6.45
C HIS A 359 -5.02 4.10 -6.88
N TRP A 360 -6.36 4.03 -6.80
CA TRP A 360 -7.22 5.20 -6.96
C TRP A 360 -7.09 6.14 -5.77
N SER A 361 -7.17 7.45 -6.05
CA SER A 361 -7.39 8.44 -5.00
C SER A 361 -8.72 8.14 -4.29
N PRO A 362 -8.88 8.47 -3.01
CA PRO A 362 -10.15 8.21 -2.31
C PRO A 362 -11.34 8.96 -2.92
N GLN A 363 -11.10 10.03 -3.70
CA GLN A 363 -12.12 10.80 -4.41
C GLN A 363 -12.45 10.22 -5.79
N GLY A 364 -11.62 9.31 -6.31
CA GLY A 364 -11.80 8.69 -7.63
C GLY A 364 -11.38 9.58 -8.81
N ASP A 365 -10.72 10.71 -8.57
CA ASP A 365 -10.31 11.67 -9.60
C ASP A 365 -8.88 11.47 -10.11
N TRP A 366 -8.08 10.62 -9.45
CA TRP A 366 -6.72 10.28 -9.82
C TRP A 366 -6.41 8.81 -9.61
N ILE A 367 -5.42 8.32 -10.34
CA ILE A 367 -4.82 6.99 -10.20
C ILE A 367 -3.32 7.19 -10.06
N ALA A 368 -2.75 6.65 -9.00
CA ALA A 368 -1.30 6.61 -8.77
C ALA A 368 -0.80 5.19 -8.97
N PHE A 369 0.39 5.04 -9.55
CA PHE A 369 1.01 3.73 -9.72
C PHE A 369 2.53 3.76 -9.78
N THR A 370 3.16 2.64 -9.41
CA THR A 370 4.58 2.40 -9.64
C THR A 370 4.80 1.63 -10.94
N ALA A 371 5.79 2.08 -11.71
CA ALA A 371 6.20 1.42 -12.93
C ALA A 371 7.71 1.40 -13.10
N THR A 372 8.23 0.35 -13.73
CA THR A 372 9.62 0.25 -14.18
C THR A 372 9.71 0.68 -15.64
N PRO A 373 10.48 1.74 -15.97
CA PRO A 373 10.73 2.14 -17.34
C PRO A 373 11.39 1.01 -18.16
N ILE A 374 11.12 0.97 -19.47
CA ILE A 374 11.73 -0.04 -20.36
C ILE A 374 13.25 0.13 -20.39
N GLY A 375 13.97 -0.94 -20.05
CA GLY A 375 15.44 -1.00 -20.12
C GLY A 375 16.14 -0.68 -18.80
N ASP A 376 15.38 -0.30 -17.77
CA ASP A 376 15.89 -0.13 -16.41
C ASP A 376 15.87 -1.46 -15.63
N ASP A 377 16.59 -1.52 -14.50
CA ASP A 377 16.53 -2.67 -13.61
C ASP A 377 15.13 -2.81 -13.00
N LEU A 378 14.66 -4.05 -12.77
CA LEU A 378 13.34 -4.31 -12.15
C LEU A 378 13.19 -3.70 -10.74
N GLY A 379 14.30 -3.33 -10.10
CA GLY A 379 14.31 -2.59 -8.83
C GLY A 379 13.96 -1.11 -8.98
N THR A 380 14.05 -0.54 -10.19
CA THR A 380 13.65 0.84 -10.47
C THR A 380 12.13 0.94 -10.46
N GLN A 381 11.61 1.68 -9.48
CA GLN A 381 10.18 1.94 -9.32
C GLN A 381 9.96 3.45 -9.35
N VAL A 382 9.30 3.92 -10.41
CA VAL A 382 8.94 5.33 -10.60
C VAL A 382 7.46 5.51 -10.30
N LEU A 383 7.15 6.45 -9.42
CA LEU A 383 5.78 6.82 -9.11
C LEU A 383 5.21 7.71 -10.21
N HIS A 384 4.01 7.38 -10.67
CA HIS A 384 3.26 8.11 -11.69
C HIS A 384 1.88 8.49 -11.19
N GLY A 385 1.31 9.54 -11.78
CA GLY A 385 -0.07 9.97 -11.59
C GLY A 385 -0.77 10.12 -12.94
N VAL A 386 -2.05 9.79 -13.00
CA VAL A 386 -2.91 9.97 -14.19
C VAL A 386 -4.37 10.13 -13.79
N ARG A 387 -5.14 10.88 -14.58
CA ARG A 387 -6.60 10.97 -14.42
C ARG A 387 -7.33 9.80 -15.09
N PRO A 388 -8.54 9.44 -14.63
CA PRO A 388 -9.32 8.34 -15.22
C PRO A 388 -9.66 8.52 -16.70
N ASP A 389 -9.66 9.75 -17.22
CA ASP A 389 -9.85 10.03 -18.65
C ASP A 389 -8.56 9.94 -19.48
N GLY A 390 -7.44 9.57 -18.86
CA GLY A 390 -6.11 9.48 -19.46
C GLY A 390 -5.38 10.83 -19.58
N SER A 391 -5.98 11.93 -19.12
CA SER A 391 -5.31 13.22 -19.08
C SER A 391 -4.33 13.32 -17.90
N ASP A 392 -3.44 14.31 -17.97
CA ASP A 392 -2.46 14.64 -16.93
C ASP A 392 -1.56 13.46 -16.48
N PHE A 393 -1.35 12.48 -17.38
CA PHE A 393 -0.37 11.41 -17.17
C PHE A 393 1.04 11.97 -17.05
N SER A 394 1.72 11.71 -15.92
CA SER A 394 3.09 12.14 -15.68
C SER A 394 3.82 11.28 -14.65
N ALA A 395 5.15 11.26 -14.75
CA ALA A 395 6.03 10.76 -13.68
C ALA A 395 6.12 11.81 -12.55
N LEU A 396 5.94 11.36 -11.32
CA LEU A 396 5.98 12.16 -10.09
C LEU A 396 7.34 12.13 -9.40
N THR A 397 8.17 11.13 -9.72
CA THR A 397 9.53 10.96 -9.21
C THR A 397 10.51 10.65 -10.34
N ALA A 398 11.80 10.82 -10.10
CA ALA A 398 12.85 10.39 -11.01
C ALA A 398 13.18 8.89 -10.85
N PRO A 399 13.75 8.23 -11.89
CA PRO A 399 14.16 6.82 -11.85
C PRO A 399 15.16 6.46 -10.74
N ASP A 400 16.00 7.40 -10.33
CA ASP A 400 17.03 7.20 -9.30
C ASP A 400 16.53 7.41 -7.87
N GLU A 401 15.25 7.78 -7.69
CA GLU A 401 14.65 7.98 -6.36
C GLU A 401 14.17 6.68 -5.72
N TYR A 402 13.99 5.59 -6.47
CA TYR A 402 13.52 4.28 -6.00
C TYR A 402 12.32 4.37 -5.03
N VAL A 403 11.11 4.45 -5.59
CA VAL A 403 9.90 4.60 -4.77
C VAL A 403 9.38 3.25 -4.28
N TYR A 404 9.46 3.01 -2.97
CA TYR A 404 8.76 1.91 -2.33
C TYR A 404 8.68 2.11 -0.80
N PRO A 405 7.49 2.09 -0.17
CA PRO A 405 6.13 2.05 -0.75
C PRO A 405 5.52 3.46 -0.96
N PHE A 406 4.29 3.53 -1.48
CA PHE A 406 3.47 4.75 -1.51
C PHE A 406 2.04 4.48 -1.02
N ALA A 407 1.34 5.53 -0.59
CA ALA A 407 -0.06 5.48 -0.15
C ALA A 407 -0.75 6.85 -0.31
N TRP A 408 -2.04 6.86 -0.62
CA TRP A 408 -2.85 8.07 -0.55
C TRP A 408 -3.09 8.48 0.90
N VAL A 409 -3.03 9.78 1.19
CA VAL A 409 -3.46 10.33 2.47
C VAL A 409 -4.99 10.23 2.54
N PRO A 410 -5.57 9.55 3.54
CA PRO A 410 -7.00 9.40 3.70
C PRO A 410 -7.74 10.74 3.79
N VAL A 411 -9.03 10.70 3.47
CA VAL A 411 -9.94 11.85 3.54
C VAL A 411 -10.99 11.54 4.61
N PRO A 412 -11.10 12.37 5.66
CA PRO A 412 -12.01 12.13 6.78
C PRO A 412 -13.49 12.05 6.41
#